data_AF-A0A1S8C5R2-F1
#
_entry.id   AF-A0A1S8C5R2-F1
#
_cell.length_a   1.000
_cell.length_b   1.000
_cell.length_c   1.000
_cell.angle_alpha   90.00
_cell.angle_beta   90.00
_cell.angle_gamma   90.00
#
_symmetry.space_group_name_H-M   'P 1'
#
loop_
_entity.id
_entity.type
_entity.pdbx_description
1 polymer ?
#
loop_
_entity_poly.entity_id
_entity_poly.type
_entity_poly.pdbx_seq_one_letter_code
_entity_poly.pdbx_strand_id
1 'polypeptide(L)'
;MLAAGLDPVESLVTGGLATNSTEFVRTTRGWTDEEWAAGVQRCRDRGLVDDGGLTHVGAELRRGIEETTDALATEGWAHLGVDGTQRLVELLAPLRRRMFETGVLPDWIRARS
;
A
#
# COMPACT_ATOMS: atom_id res chain seq x y z
N MET A 1 -7.41 5.03 6.05
CA MET A 1 -8.40 4.80 4.97
C MET A 1 -9.78 5.22 5.43
N LEU A 2 -10.47 4.51 6.33
CA LEU A 2 -11.69 5.01 6.98
C LEU A 2 -11.49 6.34 7.74
N ALA A 3 -10.38 6.48 8.48
CA ALA A 3 -10.01 7.74 9.15
C ALA A 3 -9.71 8.91 8.19
N ALA A 4 -9.47 8.60 6.91
CA ALA A 4 -9.27 9.59 5.84
C ALA A 4 -10.47 9.66 4.88
N GLY A 5 -11.61 9.05 5.26
CA GLY A 5 -12.82 8.99 4.44
C GLY A 5 -12.65 8.26 3.10
N LEU A 6 -11.72 7.31 3.01
CA LEU A 6 -11.57 6.41 1.86
C LEU A 6 -12.27 5.08 2.15
N ASP A 7 -13.11 4.65 1.22
CA ASP A 7 -13.63 3.28 1.20
C ASP A 7 -12.53 2.28 0.80
N PRO A 8 -12.76 0.96 0.98
CA PRO A 8 -11.75 -0.07 0.71
C PRO A 8 -11.21 -0.10 -0.73
N VAL A 9 -11.99 0.29 -1.74
CA VAL A 9 -11.53 0.28 -3.15
C VAL A 9 -10.77 1.57 -3.46
N GLU A 10 -11.27 2.74 -3.07
CA GLU A 10 -10.56 4.03 -3.25
C GLU A 10 -9.17 4.01 -2.61
N SER A 11 -9.11 3.36 -1.46
CA SER A 11 -7.91 3.01 -0.73
C SER A 11 -6.88 2.24 -1.56
N LEU A 12 -7.32 1.17 -2.23
CA LEU A 12 -6.45 0.35 -3.09
C LEU A 12 -6.07 1.08 -4.38
N VAL A 13 -6.98 1.86 -4.97
CA VAL A 13 -6.72 2.66 -6.18
C VAL A 13 -5.64 3.70 -5.88
N THR A 14 -5.85 4.54 -4.87
CA THR A 14 -4.91 5.64 -4.54
C THR A 14 -3.57 5.10 -4.04
N GLY A 15 -3.57 4.05 -3.20
CA GLY A 15 -2.34 3.39 -2.77
C GLY A 15 -1.60 2.71 -3.90
N GLY A 16 -2.30 1.95 -4.75
CA GLY A 16 -1.72 1.26 -5.90
C GLY A 16 -1.08 2.22 -6.91
N LEU A 17 -1.71 3.38 -7.16
CA LEU A 17 -1.12 4.41 -8.01
C LEU A 17 0.14 5.03 -7.38
N ALA A 18 0.11 5.34 -6.07
CA ALA A 18 1.27 5.90 -5.37
C ALA A 18 2.48 4.96 -5.38
N THR A 19 2.25 3.64 -5.30
CA THR A 19 3.33 2.64 -5.22
C THR A 19 3.61 1.92 -6.54
N ASN A 20 2.94 2.32 -7.63
CA ASN A 20 2.98 1.66 -8.93
C ASN A 20 2.67 0.14 -8.85
N SER A 21 1.64 -0.23 -8.08
CA SER A 21 1.21 -1.62 -7.86
C SER A 21 -0.29 -1.84 -8.11
N THR A 22 -0.94 -0.94 -8.87
CA THR A 22 -2.38 -0.96 -9.15
C THR A 22 -2.86 -2.31 -9.68
N GLU A 23 -2.17 -2.87 -10.66
CA GLU A 23 -2.55 -4.16 -11.26
C GLU A 23 -2.50 -5.31 -10.24
N PHE A 24 -1.46 -5.33 -9.41
CA PHE A 24 -1.32 -6.35 -8.36
C PHE A 24 -2.45 -6.26 -7.34
N VAL A 25 -2.76 -5.05 -6.84
CA VAL A 25 -3.84 -4.90 -5.85
C VAL A 25 -5.22 -5.12 -6.46
N ARG A 26 -5.42 -4.83 -7.74
CA ARG A 26 -6.67 -5.14 -8.45
C ARG A 26 -6.90 -6.65 -8.53
N THR A 27 -5.87 -7.43 -8.86
CA THR A 27 -6.00 -8.87 -9.10
C THR A 27 -5.97 -9.73 -7.84
N THR A 28 -5.41 -9.23 -6.73
CA THR A 28 -5.19 -10.05 -5.51
C THR A 28 -6.16 -9.77 -4.36
N ARG A 29 -7.04 -8.78 -4.48
CA ARG A 29 -7.88 -8.31 -3.36
C ARG A 29 -9.37 -8.69 -3.47
N GLY A 30 -9.73 -9.47 -4.48
CA GLY A 30 -11.04 -10.13 -4.57
C GLY A 30 -12.22 -9.25 -4.96
N TRP A 31 -11.97 -8.03 -5.44
CA TRP A 31 -13.00 -7.15 -5.99
C TRP A 31 -13.32 -7.52 -7.44
N THR A 32 -14.59 -7.39 -7.84
CA THR A 32 -14.95 -7.52 -9.26
C THR A 32 -14.45 -6.32 -10.07
N ASP A 33 -14.41 -6.47 -11.40
CA ASP A 33 -14.03 -5.37 -12.28
C ASP A 33 -15.02 -4.20 -12.19
N GLU A 34 -16.31 -4.47 -11.95
CA GLU A 34 -17.33 -3.44 -11.74
C GLU A 34 -17.11 -2.68 -10.42
N GLU A 35 -16.82 -3.38 -9.32
CA GLU A 35 -16.53 -2.76 -8.03
C GLU A 35 -15.27 -1.88 -8.09
N TRP A 36 -14.25 -2.37 -8.80
CA TRP A 36 -13.03 -1.63 -9.07
C TRP A 36 -13.30 -0.37 -9.88
N ALA A 37 -14.02 -0.49 -11.00
CA ALA A 37 -14.38 0.63 -11.86
C ALA A 37 -15.20 1.69 -11.09
N ALA A 38 -16.15 1.26 -10.27
CA ALA A 38 -16.91 2.14 -9.41
C ALA A 38 -16.03 2.88 -8.40
N GLY A 39 -15.03 2.22 -7.80
CA GLY A 39 -14.06 2.87 -6.91
C GLY A 39 -13.16 3.88 -7.61
N VAL A 40 -12.70 3.57 -8.84
CA VAL A 40 -11.96 4.54 -9.67
C VAL A 40 -12.84 5.76 -9.98
N GLN A 41 -14.13 5.56 -10.28
CA GLN A 41 -15.04 6.67 -10.53
C GLN A 41 -15.23 7.55 -9.30
N ARG A 42 -15.40 6.97 -8.10
CA ARG A 42 -15.47 7.76 -6.86
C ARG A 42 -14.20 8.56 -6.59
N CYS A 43 -13.03 8.00 -6.87
CA CYS A 43 -11.76 8.74 -6.80
C CYS A 43 -11.73 9.93 -7.78
N ARG A 44 -12.24 9.76 -9.00
CA ARG A 44 -12.35 10.84 -10.00
C ARG A 44 -13.33 11.93 -9.57
N ASP A 45 -14.51 11.54 -9.11
CA ASP A 45 -15.55 12.47 -8.65
C ASP A 45 -15.07 13.33 -7.47
N ARG A 46 -14.18 12.77 -6.64
CA ARG A 46 -13.52 13.46 -5.52
C ARG A 46 -12.26 14.25 -5.93
N GLY A 47 -11.87 14.21 -7.20
CA GLY A 47 -10.67 14.88 -7.71
C GLY A 47 -9.36 14.29 -7.18
N LEU A 48 -9.35 13.04 -6.72
CA LEU A 48 -8.14 12.34 -6.24
C LEU A 48 -7.34 11.71 -7.38
N VAL A 49 -8.02 11.33 -8.45
CA VAL A 49 -7.45 10.67 -9.63
C VAL A 49 -7.94 11.35 -10.89
N ASP A 50 -7.06 11.49 -11.89
CA ASP A 50 -7.37 11.88 -13.26
C ASP A 50 -6.76 10.89 -14.25
N ASP A 51 -6.73 11.24 -15.54
CA ASP A 51 -6.21 10.36 -16.59
C ASP A 51 -4.68 10.15 -16.51
N GLY A 52 -3.96 11.03 -15.79
CA GLY A 52 -2.53 10.91 -15.53
C GLY A 52 -2.18 10.14 -14.26
N GLY A 53 -3.16 9.76 -13.43
CA GLY A 53 -2.96 9.06 -12.16
C GLY A 53 -3.43 9.89 -10.97
N LEU A 54 -2.63 9.97 -9.90
CA LEU A 54 -2.97 10.81 -8.75
C LEU A 54 -2.89 12.29 -9.12
N THR A 55 -3.94 13.03 -8.79
CA THR A 55 -3.89 14.49 -8.83
C THR A 55 -3.02 15.02 -7.69
N HIS A 56 -2.76 16.34 -7.66
CA HIS A 56 -2.13 16.98 -6.51
C HIS A 56 -2.90 16.73 -5.21
N VAL A 57 -4.24 16.78 -5.25
CA VAL A 57 -5.10 16.50 -4.08
C VAL A 57 -4.98 15.05 -3.64
N GLY A 58 -4.96 14.11 -4.59
CA GLY A 58 -4.73 12.69 -4.32
C GLY A 58 -3.37 12.40 -3.69
N ALA A 59 -2.33 13.06 -4.19
CA ALA A 59 -0.97 12.93 -3.67
C ALA A 59 -0.84 13.49 -2.24
N GLU A 60 -1.41 14.67 -1.97
CA GLU A 60 -1.44 15.23 -0.61
C GLU A 60 -2.22 14.34 0.37
N LEU A 61 -3.39 13.85 -0.04
CA LEU A 61 -4.13 12.87 0.75
C LEU A 61 -3.28 11.63 1.04
N ARG A 62 -2.42 11.21 0.09
CA ARG A 62 -1.56 10.05 0.31
C ARG A 62 -0.46 10.30 1.31
N ARG A 63 0.25 11.41 1.14
CA ARG A 63 1.26 11.90 2.08
C ARG A 63 0.72 11.95 3.51
N GLY A 64 -0.45 12.57 3.72
CA GLY A 64 -1.04 12.67 5.05
C GLY A 64 -1.43 11.31 5.68
N ILE A 65 -1.88 10.34 4.87
CA ILE A 65 -2.12 8.97 5.37
C ILE A 65 -0.81 8.30 5.76
N GLU A 66 0.24 8.42 4.94
CA GLU A 66 1.55 7.84 5.21
C GLU A 66 2.16 8.44 6.48
N GLU A 67 2.15 9.76 6.62
CA GLU A 67 2.61 10.47 7.83
C GLU A 67 1.87 10.01 9.09
N THR A 68 0.55 9.89 9.02
CA THR A 68 -0.25 9.38 10.15
C THR A 68 0.12 7.94 10.49
N THR A 69 0.31 7.10 9.46
CA THR A 69 0.65 5.68 9.64
C THR A 69 2.06 5.52 10.21
N ASP A 70 3.02 6.32 9.76
CA ASP A 70 4.40 6.34 10.26
C ASP A 70 4.45 6.81 11.71
N ALA A 71 3.71 7.87 12.05
CA ALA A 71 3.60 8.35 13.43
C ALA A 71 3.05 7.26 14.36
N LEU A 72 1.99 6.55 13.94
CA LEU A 72 1.40 5.44 14.70
C LEU A 72 2.35 4.23 14.81
N ALA A 73 3.18 3.97 13.79
CA ALA A 73 4.15 2.88 13.82
C ALA A 73 5.40 3.18 14.67
N THR A 74 5.72 4.47 14.87
CA THR A 74 6.96 4.92 15.51
C THR A 74 7.15 4.35 16.92
N GLU A 75 6.08 4.27 17.71
CA GLU A 75 6.16 3.76 19.10
C GLU A 75 6.65 2.31 19.16
N GLY A 76 6.19 1.45 18.24
CA GLY A 76 6.61 0.05 18.19
C GLY A 76 8.10 -0.11 17.88
N TRP A 77 8.62 0.69 16.95
CA TRP A 77 10.05 0.70 16.62
C TRP A 77 10.90 1.27 17.75
N ALA A 78 10.43 2.32 18.41
CA ALA A 78 11.11 2.89 19.58
C ALA A 78 11.20 1.89 20.73
N HIS A 79 10.14 1.10 20.94
CA HIS A 79 10.12 0.05 21.95
C HIS A 79 11.11 -1.09 21.67
N LEU A 80 11.24 -1.51 20.40
CA LEU A 80 12.20 -2.54 20.00
C LEU A 80 13.64 -2.08 20.10
N GLY A 81 13.91 -0.79 19.85
CA GLY A 81 15.26 -0.26 19.73
C GLY A 81 16.03 -0.90 18.58
N VAL A 82 17.33 -0.57 18.48
CA VAL A 82 18.19 -1.06 17.39
C VAL A 82 18.37 -2.58 17.47
N ASP A 83 18.70 -3.11 18.64
CA ASP A 83 18.99 -4.54 18.83
C ASP A 83 17.74 -5.41 18.60
N GLY A 84 16.57 -4.98 19.11
CA GLY A 84 15.31 -5.68 18.88
C GLY A 84 14.90 -5.65 17.40
N THR A 85 15.15 -4.53 16.72
CA THR A 85 14.91 -4.41 15.27
C THR A 85 15.84 -5.34 14.48
N GLN A 86 17.14 -5.40 14.82
CA GLN A 86 18.09 -6.33 14.21
C GLN A 86 17.65 -7.78 14.42
N ARG A 87 17.25 -8.12 15.65
CA ARG A 87 16.76 -9.45 15.99
C ARG A 87 15.50 -9.82 15.20
N LEU A 88 14.58 -8.88 15.04
CA LEU A 88 13.38 -9.08 14.22
C LEU A 88 13.74 -9.39 12.76
N VAL A 89 14.69 -8.64 12.19
CA VAL A 89 15.19 -8.89 10.82
C VAL A 89 15.79 -10.28 10.68
N GLU A 90 16.63 -10.70 11.63
CA GLU A 90 17.22 -12.06 11.66
C GLU A 90 16.15 -13.15 11.66
N LEU A 91 15.10 -12.98 12.47
CA LEU A 91 14.00 -13.93 12.60
C LEU A 91 13.13 -14.01 11.33
N LEU A 92 12.93 -12.87 10.65
CA LEU A 92 12.09 -12.81 9.43
C LEU A 92 12.84 -13.23 8.16
N ALA A 93 14.16 -13.13 8.13
CA ALA A 93 14.95 -13.42 6.93
C ALA A 93 14.74 -14.83 6.34
N PRO A 94 14.65 -15.92 7.13
CA PRO A 94 14.38 -17.26 6.60
C PRO A 94 12.96 -17.40 6.01
N LEU A 95 11.96 -16.77 6.65
CA LEU A 95 10.57 -16.80 6.18
C LEU A 95 10.43 -16.07 4.84
N ARG A 96 11.03 -14.87 4.76
CA ARG A 96 11.10 -14.09 3.52
C ARG A 96 11.70 -14.91 2.37
N ARG A 97 12.79 -15.63 2.63
CA ARG A 97 13.45 -16.49 1.63
C ARG A 97 12.50 -17.57 1.11
N ARG A 98 11.87 -18.31 2.03
CA ARG A 98 10.89 -19.37 1.66
C ARG A 98 9.72 -18.82 0.84
N MET A 99 9.20 -17.64 1.20
CA MET A 99 8.13 -17.00 0.43
C MET A 99 8.56 -16.73 -1.02
N PHE A 100 9.77 -16.24 -1.25
CA PHE A 100 10.28 -16.00 -2.61
C PHE A 100 10.52 -17.29 -3.40
N GLU A 101 10.91 -18.39 -2.75
CA GLU A 101 11.10 -19.71 -3.36
C GLU A 101 9.77 -20.32 -3.85
N THR A 102 8.62 -19.92 -3.29
CA THR A 102 7.31 -20.41 -3.74
C THR A 102 6.89 -19.93 -5.13
N GLY A 103 7.49 -18.84 -5.64
CA GLY A 103 7.09 -18.21 -6.90
C GLY A 103 5.71 -17.51 -6.88
N VAL A 104 5.05 -17.41 -5.71
CA VAL A 104 3.72 -16.79 -5.57
C VAL A 104 3.78 -15.25 -5.62
N LEU A 105 4.92 -14.66 -5.24
CA LEU A 105 5.10 -13.22 -5.24
C LEU A 105 5.53 -12.71 -6.63
N PRO A 106 4.96 -11.58 -7.11
CA PRO A 106 5.39 -10.96 -8.36
C PRO A 106 6.87 -10.57 -8.38
N ASP A 107 7.50 -10.66 -9.55
CA ASP A 107 8.93 -10.40 -9.74
C ASP A 107 9.36 -8.98 -9.35
N TRP A 108 8.48 -7.98 -9.50
CA TRP A 108 8.77 -6.59 -9.14
C TRP A 108 8.97 -6.38 -7.63
N ILE A 109 8.49 -7.30 -6.78
CA ILE A 109 8.77 -7.27 -5.34
C ILE A 109 10.26 -7.54 -5.07
N ARG A 110 10.93 -8.34 -5.91
CA ARG A 110 12.38 -8.61 -5.80
C ARG A 110 13.23 -7.41 -6.25
N ALA A 111 12.69 -6.52 -7.07
CA ALA A 111 13.42 -5.35 -7.57
C ALA A 111 13.56 -4.20 -6.55
N ARG A 112 12.93 -4.34 -5.38
CA ARG A 112 12.91 -3.32 -4.29
C ARG A 112 13.72 -3.73 -3.05
N SER A 113 14.39 -4.89 -3.07
CA SER A 113 15.20 -5.42 -1.95
C SER A 113 16.68 -5.16 -2.09
#